data_AF-A0A6M3JT06-F1
#
_entry.id   AF-A0A6M3JT06-F1
#
_cell.length_a   1.000
_cell.length_b   1.000
_cell.length_c   1.000
_cell.angle_alpha   90.00
_cell.angle_beta   90.00
_cell.angle_gamma   90.00
#
_symmetry.space_group_name_H-M   'P 1'
#
loop_
_entity.id
_entity.type
_entity.pdbx_description
1 polymer ?
#
loop_
_entity_poly.entity_id
_entity_poly.type
_entity_poly.pdbx_seq_one_letter_code
_entity_poly.pdbx_strand_id
1 'polypeptide(L)'
;MDNSKEFQLMLDKAIESEPLAFEGFDRTKNVQDQLQEMMFKIKNRYPFALLDRLWCARDCFPFAETWEQLWLAFVMKERFGKMWDGEKWE
;
A
#
# COMPACT_ATOMS: atom_id res chain seq x y z
N MET A 1 16.85 1.81 10.78
CA MET A 1 17.03 0.72 9.80
C MET A 1 17.00 1.36 8.42
N ASP A 2 17.35 0.63 7.37
CA ASP A 2 17.24 1.17 6.00
C ASP A 2 15.79 0.97 5.53
N ASN A 3 14.95 1.98 5.75
CA ASN A 3 13.50 1.93 5.51
C ASN A 3 13.18 1.59 4.05
N SER A 4 14.13 1.81 3.13
CA SER A 4 14.04 1.39 1.74
C SER A 4 13.96 -0.14 1.60
N LYS A 5 14.75 -0.91 2.37
CA LYS A 5 14.77 -2.38 2.28
C LYS A 5 13.50 -3.01 2.82
N GLU A 6 12.98 -2.48 3.91
CA GLU A 6 11.73 -2.95 4.51
C GLU A 6 10.54 -2.68 3.57
N PHE A 7 10.50 -1.49 2.98
CA PHE A 7 9.48 -1.18 1.98
C PHE A 7 9.54 -2.12 0.76
N GLN A 8 10.74 -2.41 0.24
CA GLN A 8 10.89 -3.36 -0.87
C GLN A 8 10.39 -4.77 -0.49
N LEU A 9 10.71 -5.25 0.71
CA LEU A 9 10.22 -6.55 1.20
C LEU A 9 8.69 -6.59 1.25
N MET A 10 8.07 -5.56 1.83
CA MET A 10 6.61 -5.45 1.90
C MET A 10 5.98 -5.46 0.50
N LEU A 11 6.58 -4.71 -0.44
CA LEU A 11 6.10 -4.63 -1.82
C LEU A 11 6.26 -5.97 -2.56
N ASP A 12 7.39 -6.65 -2.40
CA ASP A 12 7.63 -7.99 -2.96
C ASP A 12 6.56 -8.96 -2.47
N LYS A 13 6.30 -8.97 -1.16
CA LYS A 13 5.27 -9.82 -0.55
C LYS A 13 3.86 -9.45 -1.00
N ALA A 14 3.58 -8.18 -1.25
CA ALA A 14 2.28 -7.75 -1.79
C ALA A 14 2.06 -8.25 -3.21
N ILE A 15 3.09 -8.16 -4.06
CA ILE A 15 3.06 -8.67 -5.44
C ILE A 15 2.94 -10.19 -5.48
N GLU A 16 3.68 -10.90 -4.62
CA GLU A 16 3.55 -12.36 -4.47
C GLU A 16 2.14 -12.78 -4.03
N SER A 17 1.55 -12.01 -3.12
CA SER A 17 0.21 -12.28 -2.57
C SER A 17 -0.90 -11.99 -3.57
N GLU A 18 -0.74 -10.97 -4.43
CA GLU A 18 -1.77 -10.46 -5.35
C GLU A 18 -1.22 -10.15 -6.76
N PRO A 19 -0.67 -11.14 -7.49
CA PRO A 19 0.07 -10.89 -8.74
C PRO A 19 -0.79 -10.25 -9.84
N LEU A 20 -2.07 -10.60 -9.93
CA LEU A 20 -3.00 -10.03 -10.90
C LEU A 20 -3.32 -8.56 -10.61
N ALA A 21 -3.39 -8.19 -9.33
CA ALA A 21 -3.77 -6.83 -8.96
C ALA A 21 -2.62 -5.82 -9.14
N PHE A 22 -1.38 -6.32 -9.09
CA PHE A 22 -0.15 -5.61 -9.40
C PHE A 22 0.33 -5.84 -10.84
N GLU A 23 -0.50 -6.43 -11.71
CA GLU A 23 -0.18 -6.60 -13.13
C GLU A 23 0.00 -5.22 -13.79
N GLY A 24 1.25 -4.85 -14.07
CA GLY A 24 1.62 -3.54 -14.59
C GLY A 24 2.22 -2.57 -13.56
N PHE A 25 2.44 -3.00 -12.32
CA PHE A 25 3.18 -2.22 -11.33
C PHE A 25 4.66 -2.12 -11.72
N ASP A 26 5.14 -0.91 -11.95
CA ASP A 26 6.47 -0.58 -12.45
C ASP A 26 7.31 0.08 -11.37
N ARG A 27 8.31 -0.64 -10.86
CA ARG A 27 9.19 -0.16 -9.79
C ARG A 27 10.12 0.98 -10.21
N THR A 28 10.24 1.25 -11.51
CA THR A 28 11.05 2.36 -12.04
C THR A 28 10.29 3.69 -12.03
N LYS A 29 8.96 3.64 -11.83
CA LYS A 29 8.09 4.81 -11.72
C LYS A 29 7.82 5.15 -10.25
N ASN A 30 7.16 6.29 -10.04
CA ASN A 30 6.73 6.68 -8.71
C ASN A 30 5.75 5.65 -8.13
N VAL A 31 6.20 4.95 -7.08
CA VAL A 31 5.44 3.91 -6.40
C VAL A 31 4.20 4.49 -5.72
N GLN A 32 4.32 5.67 -5.10
CA GLN A 32 3.21 6.30 -4.42
C GLN A 32 2.06 6.65 -5.39
N ASP A 33 2.37 7.13 -6.59
CA ASP A 33 1.35 7.44 -7.60
C ASP A 33 0.63 6.16 -8.06
N GLN A 34 1.37 5.07 -8.26
CA GLN A 34 0.78 3.78 -8.65
C GLN A 34 -0.11 3.18 -7.55
N LEU A 35 0.32 3.26 -6.28
CA LEU A 35 -0.49 2.82 -5.14
C LEU A 35 -1.77 3.66 -4.99
N GLN A 36 -1.69 4.97 -5.25
CA GLN A 36 -2.86 5.84 -5.30
C GLN A 36 -3.81 5.46 -6.43
N GLU A 37 -3.30 5.24 -7.65
CA GLU A 37 -4.11 4.80 -8.80
C GLU A 37 -4.82 3.47 -8.53
N MET A 38 -4.16 2.53 -7.85
CA MET A 38 -4.75 1.27 -7.42
C MET A 38 -5.99 1.48 -6.53
N MET A 39 -6.02 2.55 -5.72
CA MET A 39 -7.17 2.91 -4.90
C MET A 39 -8.29 3.61 -5.69
N PHE A 40 -7.93 4.50 -6.62
CA PHE A 40 -8.90 5.24 -7.44
C PHE A 40 -9.73 4.31 -8.34
N LYS A 41 -9.16 3.21 -8.83
CA LYS A 41 -9.87 2.25 -9.69
C LYS A 41 -11.03 1.52 -9.00
N ILE A 42 -11.12 1.53 -7.67
CA ILE A 42 -12.06 0.68 -6.93
C ILE A 42 -13.30 1.42 -6.46
N LYS A 43 -13.17 2.72 -6.18
CA LYS A 43 -14.28 3.51 -5.66
C LYS A 43 -14.26 4.85 -6.37
N ASN A 44 -15.38 5.24 -6.98
CA ASN A 44 -15.71 6.61 -7.37
C ASN A 44 -15.69 7.54 -6.13
N ARG A 45 -14.52 7.71 -5.52
CA ARG A 45 -14.30 8.49 -4.31
C ARG A 45 -13.46 9.68 -4.66
N TYR A 46 -13.92 10.82 -4.16
CA TYR A 46 -13.21 12.08 -4.26
C TYR A 46 -11.82 11.96 -3.59
N PRO A 47 -10.75 12.49 -4.21
CA PRO A 47 -9.38 12.41 -3.71
C PRO A 47 -9.23 12.82 -2.24
N PHE A 48 -9.97 13.84 -1.81
CA PHE A 48 -9.94 14.35 -0.43
C PHE A 48 -10.43 13.33 0.60
N ALA A 49 -11.44 12.52 0.27
CA ALA A 49 -11.94 11.46 1.15
C ALA A 49 -10.96 10.28 1.26
N LEU A 50 -10.07 10.12 0.29
CA LEU A 50 -9.02 9.09 0.30
C LEU A 50 -7.88 9.50 1.24
N LEU A 51 -7.44 10.75 1.15
CA LEU A 51 -6.40 11.30 2.02
C LEU A 51 -6.82 11.33 3.49
N ASP A 52 -8.06 11.74 3.77
CA ASP A 52 -8.61 11.74 5.14
C ASP A 52 -8.63 10.33 5.74
N ARG A 53 -9.06 9.32 4.96
CA ARG A 53 -9.02 7.92 5.39
C ARG A 53 -7.60 7.40 5.59
N LEU A 54 -6.68 7.75 4.71
CA LEU A 54 -5.28 7.37 4.85
C LEU A 54 -4.68 7.97 6.13
N TRP A 55 -5.02 9.23 6.42
CA TRP A 55 -4.60 9.92 7.63
C TRP A 55 -5.12 9.22 8.88
N CYS A 56 -6.42 8.86 8.92
CA CYS A 56 -6.99 8.05 10.00
C CYS A 56 -6.37 6.63 10.07
N ALA A 57 -5.98 6.07 8.93
CA ALA A 57 -5.37 4.75 8.86
C ALA A 57 -3.92 4.74 9.38
N ARG A 58 -3.26 5.90 9.50
CA ARG A 58 -1.91 5.99 10.07
C ARG A 58 -1.83 5.39 11.46
N ASP A 59 -2.84 5.64 12.31
CA ASP A 59 -2.91 5.06 13.66
C ASP A 59 -3.18 3.54 13.63
N CYS A 60 -3.73 3.02 12.53
CA CYS A 60 -3.96 1.59 12.34
C CYS A 60 -2.71 0.84 11.85
N PHE A 61 -1.68 1.55 11.39
CA PHE A 61 -0.47 0.97 10.82
C PHE A 61 0.77 1.54 11.51
N PRO A 62 0.98 1.22 12.80
CA PRO A 62 2.09 1.78 13.58
C PRO A 62 3.48 1.36 13.08
N PHE A 63 3.56 0.30 12.25
CA PHE A 63 4.79 -0.14 11.59
C PHE A 63 5.17 0.71 10.37
N ALA A 64 4.26 1.53 9.84
CA ALA A 64 4.53 2.33 8.65
C ALA A 64 5.33 3.58 9.06
N GLU A 65 6.64 3.54 8.84
CA GLU A 65 7.55 4.67 9.08
C GLU A 65 7.57 5.65 7.91
N THR A 66 7.24 5.20 6.69
CA THR A 66 7.20 6.03 5.48
C THR A 66 5.81 6.13 4.84
N TRP A 67 5.63 7.13 3.98
CA TRP A 67 4.39 7.30 3.22
C TRP A 67 4.14 6.15 2.24
N GLU A 68 5.18 5.58 1.64
CA GLU A 68 5.05 4.45 0.74
C GLU A 68 4.58 3.20 1.49
N GLN A 69 5.15 2.93 2.68
CA GLN A 69 4.71 1.84 3.55
C GLN A 69 3.24 2.03 3.97
N LEU A 70 2.86 3.25 4.32
CA LEU A 70 1.48 3.58 4.72
C LEU A 70 0.50 3.40 3.54
N TRP A 71 0.85 3.89 2.35
CA TRP A 71 0.03 3.69 1.15
C TRP A 71 -0.12 2.22 0.80
N LEU A 72 0.97 1.44 0.86
CA LEU A 72 0.92 0.01 0.57
C LEU A 72 0.06 -0.73 1.59
N ALA A 73 0.22 -0.46 2.89
CA ALA A 73 -0.61 -1.05 3.94
C ALA A 73 -2.09 -0.70 3.76
N PHE A 74 -2.38 0.55 3.40
CA PHE A 74 -3.74 1.01 3.12
C PHE A 74 -4.34 0.31 1.91
N VAL A 75 -3.57 0.17 0.83
CA VAL A 75 -3.96 -0.60 -0.37
C VAL A 75 -4.25 -2.05 0.03
N MET A 76 -3.35 -2.71 0.76
CA MET A 76 -3.51 -4.12 1.11
C MET A 76 -4.75 -4.36 1.97
N LYS A 77 -5.01 -3.47 2.94
CA LYS A 77 -6.20 -3.54 3.80
C LYS A 77 -7.49 -3.23 3.05
N GLU A 78 -7.56 -2.13 2.29
CA GLU A 78 -8.81 -1.72 1.64
C GLU A 78 -9.15 -2.56 0.40
N ARG A 79 -8.14 -3.05 -0.34
CA ARG A 79 -8.35 -3.86 -1.56
C ARG A 79 -8.53 -5.33 -1.27
N PHE A 80 -7.68 -5.87 -0.40
CA PHE A 80 -7.56 -7.32 -0.22
C PHE A 80 -7.93 -7.77 1.20
N GLY A 81 -8.20 -6.83 2.11
CA GLY A 81 -8.51 -7.14 3.50
C GLY A 81 -7.31 -7.62 4.32
N LYS A 82 -6.09 -7.45 3.79
CA LYS A 82 -4.86 -8.02 4.35
C LYS A 82 -4.11 -7.02 5.24
N MET A 83 -3.52 -7.51 6.32
CA MET A 83 -2.65 -6.76 7.24
C MET A 83 -1.23 -7.32 7.21
N TRP A 84 -0.25 -6.44 7.46
CA TRP A 84 1.16 -6.83 7.56
C TRP A 84 1.43 -7.40 8.95
N ASP A 85 1.95 -8.63 9.01
CA ASP A 85 2.33 -9.28 10.28
C ASP A 85 3.83 -9.10 10.64
N GLY A 86 4.61 -8.48 9.74
CA GLY A 86 6.06 -8.35 9.83
C GLY A 86 6.83 -9.18 8.80
N GLU A 87 6.21 -10.21 8.23
CA GLU A 87 6.80 -11.14 7.27
C GLU A 87 5.98 -11.30 5.97
N LYS A 88 4.65 -11.22 6.07
CA LYS A 88 3.68 -11.43 4.97
C LYS A 88 2.39 -10.62 5.18
N TRP A 89 1.54 -10.68 4.16
CA TRP A 89 0.21 -10.07 4.15
C TRP A 89 -0.88 -11.13 4.38
N GLU A 90 -1.60 -11.05 5.50
CA GLU A 90 -2.68 -11.98 5.90
C GLU A 90 -4.04 -11.30 6.03
#